data_AF-A0A563W3Z4-F1
#
_entry.id   AF-A0A563W3Z4-F1
#
_cell.length_a   1.000
_cell.length_b   1.000
_cell.length_c   1.000
_cell.angle_alpha   90.00
_cell.angle_beta   90.00
_cell.angle_gamma   90.00
#
_symmetry.space_group_name_H-M   'P 1'
#
loop_
_entity.id
_entity.type
_entity.pdbx_description
1 polymer ?
#
loop_
_entity_poly.entity_id
_entity_poly.type
_entity_poly.pdbx_seq_one_letter_code
_entity_poly.pdbx_strand_id
1 'polypeptide(L)'
;MLITKNLPLDNKKFIQSDQILTITGASWSDYEKFNSEEYPGYRVSYFNGEISIVSPGLNHEIIAEVINRLIIAYCERFTILDFPFR
;
A
#
# COMPACT_ATOMS: atom_id res chain seq x y z
N MET A 1 0.23 -8.37 20.92
CA MET A 1 -0.63 -9.43 20.36
C MET A 1 0.04 -9.89 19.08
N LEU A 2 0.21 -11.21 18.96
CA LEU A 2 1.03 -11.88 17.95
C LEU A 2 0.52 -11.56 16.53
N ILE A 3 1.27 -10.79 15.74
CA ILE A 3 1.08 -10.81 14.28
C ILE A 3 1.82 -12.07 13.80
N THR A 4 1.11 -13.19 13.85
CA THR A 4 1.57 -14.46 13.32
C THR A 4 1.96 -14.27 11.86
N LYS A 5 3.10 -14.87 11.50
CA LYS A 5 3.82 -14.87 10.21
C LYS A 5 3.00 -15.19 8.95
N ASN A 6 1.68 -15.37 9.06
CA ASN A 6 0.73 -15.61 7.99
C ASN A 6 -0.49 -14.72 8.24
N LEU A 7 -0.48 -13.49 7.71
CA LEU A 7 -1.74 -12.82 7.40
C LEU A 7 -2.55 -13.77 6.50
N PRO A 8 -3.89 -13.81 6.59
CA PRO A 8 -4.74 -14.64 5.74
C PRO A 8 -4.80 -14.10 4.30
N LEU A 9 -3.66 -13.64 3.78
CA LEU A 9 -3.46 -13.13 2.44
C LEU A 9 -2.81 -14.26 1.65
N ASP A 10 -3.48 -14.68 0.59
CA ASP A 10 -3.04 -15.80 -0.23
C ASP A 10 -1.92 -15.33 -1.15
N ASN A 11 -0.68 -15.71 -0.80
CA ASN A 11 0.52 -15.39 -1.56
C ASN A 11 0.53 -16.02 -2.98
N LYS A 12 -0.48 -16.82 -3.36
CA LYS A 12 -0.59 -17.43 -4.70
C LYS A 12 -1.67 -16.78 -5.58
N LYS A 13 -2.50 -15.88 -5.03
CA LYS A 13 -3.60 -15.20 -5.75
C LYS A 13 -3.24 -13.81 -6.31
N PHE A 14 -1.97 -13.44 -6.36
CA PHE A 14 -1.47 -12.13 -6.84
C PHE A 14 -1.77 -11.78 -8.31
N ILE A 15 -2.44 -12.65 -9.06
CA ILE A 15 -2.34 -12.60 -10.52
C ILE A 15 -3.11 -11.41 -11.11
N GLN A 16 -4.16 -10.87 -10.47
CA GLN A 16 -4.92 -9.74 -11.05
C GLN A 16 -5.54 -8.72 -10.08
N SER A 17 -5.99 -9.10 -8.87
CA SER A 17 -6.79 -8.21 -8.01
C SER A 17 -6.16 -7.98 -6.64
N ASP A 18 -6.45 -6.82 -6.07
CA ASP A 18 -6.04 -6.46 -4.71
C ASP A 18 -6.65 -7.43 -3.68
N GLN A 19 -5.88 -7.71 -2.63
CA GLN A 19 -6.41 -8.35 -1.43
C GLN A 19 -6.42 -7.33 -0.30
N ILE A 20 -7.55 -7.18 0.37
CA ILE A 20 -7.75 -6.21 1.44
C ILE A 20 -8.11 -6.95 2.71
N LEU A 21 -7.37 -6.68 3.77
CA LEU A 21 -7.68 -7.11 5.12
C LEU A 21 -7.99 -5.88 5.98
N THR A 22 -9.16 -5.86 6.60
CA THR A 22 -9.56 -4.80 7.54
C THR A 22 -9.57 -5.34 8.96
N ILE A 23 -8.91 -4.61 9.86
CA ILE A 23 -8.90 -4.87 11.30
C ILE A 23 -9.71 -3.76 11.96
N THR A 24 -10.91 -4.09 12.44
CA THR A 24 -11.82 -3.15 13.09
C THR A 24 -11.54 -3.04 14.59
N GLY A 25 -11.82 -1.87 15.18
CA GLY A 25 -11.62 -1.62 16.62
C GLY A 25 -10.16 -1.40 17.01
N ALA A 26 -9.31 -1.09 16.03
CA ALA A 26 -7.90 -0.80 16.24
C ALA A 26 -7.70 0.64 16.74
N SER A 27 -6.69 0.85 17.59
CA SER A 27 -6.27 2.19 17.97
C SER A 27 -5.19 2.73 17.04
N TRP A 28 -4.97 4.06 17.06
CA TRP A 28 -3.81 4.67 16.39
C TRP A 28 -2.48 4.02 16.85
N SER A 29 -2.36 3.71 18.14
CA SER A 29 -1.18 3.03 18.68
C SER A 29 -1.00 1.61 18.12
N ASP A 30 -2.08 0.93 17.72
CA ASP A 30 -1.97 -0.37 17.06
C ASP A 30 -1.49 -0.23 15.62
N TYR A 31 -1.88 0.85 14.94
CA TYR A 31 -1.37 1.19 13.61
C TYR A 31 0.12 1.53 13.64
N GLU A 32 0.59 2.33 14.61
CA GLU A 32 2.01 2.70 14.74
C GLU A 32 2.94 1.50 14.95
N LYS A 33 2.42 0.35 15.40
CA LYS A 33 3.18 -0.90 15.52
C LYS A 33 3.41 -1.60 14.18
N PHE A 34 2.71 -1.23 13.11
CA PHE A 34 3.00 -1.71 11.76
C PHE A 34 4.25 -1.02 11.24
N ASN A 35 5.38 -1.71 11.30
CA ASN A 35 6.58 -1.25 10.60
C ASN A 35 6.41 -1.50 9.10
N SER A 36 6.06 -0.46 8.35
CA SER A 36 5.90 -0.54 6.88
C SER A 36 7.18 -0.98 6.16
N GLU A 37 8.36 -0.78 6.77
CA GLU A 37 9.64 -1.24 6.23
C GLU A 37 9.80 -2.77 6.30
N GLU A 38 9.12 -3.43 7.24
CA GLU A 38 9.24 -4.86 7.49
C GLU A 38 8.40 -5.71 6.51
N TYR A 39 7.50 -5.08 5.76
CA TYR A 39 6.54 -5.73 4.88
C TYR A 39 6.53 -5.12 3.47
N PRO A 40 7.64 -5.23 2.71
CA PRO A 40 7.69 -4.75 1.34
C PRO A 40 6.59 -5.42 0.51
N GLY A 41 5.73 -4.61 -0.10
CA GLY A 41 4.61 -5.06 -0.93
C GLY A 41 3.23 -4.92 -0.30
N TYR A 42 3.11 -4.49 0.95
CA TYR A 42 1.81 -4.13 1.54
C TYR A 42 1.66 -2.62 1.69
N ARG A 43 0.43 -2.12 1.52
CA ARG A 43 0.04 -0.75 1.86
C ARG A 43 -0.84 -0.81 3.10
N VAL A 44 -0.41 -0.14 4.16
CA VAL A 44 -1.15 -0.10 5.43
C VAL A 44 -1.67 1.31 5.65
N SER A 45 -2.93 1.43 6.03
CA SER A 45 -3.55 2.71 6.38
C SER A 45 -4.41 2.58 7.64
N TYR A 46 -4.63 3.69 8.32
CA TYR A 46 -5.51 3.78 9.48
C TYR A 46 -6.56 4.85 9.27
N PHE A 47 -7.82 4.52 9.55
CA PHE A 47 -8.92 5.47 9.54
C PHE A 47 -10.01 5.06 10.52
N ASN A 48 -10.41 5.99 11.40
CA ASN A 48 -11.58 5.85 12.28
C ASN A 48 -11.69 4.51 13.03
N GLY A 49 -10.61 4.05 13.64
CA GLY A 49 -10.62 2.79 14.38
C GLY A 49 -10.43 1.54 13.52
N GLU A 50 -10.11 1.69 12.25
CA GLU A 50 -9.86 0.59 11.32
C GLU A 50 -8.44 0.68 10.76
N ILE A 51 -7.73 -0.46 10.75
CA ILE A 51 -6.49 -0.63 9.99
C ILE A 51 -6.83 -1.41 8.73
N SER A 52 -6.49 -0.87 7.57
CA SER A 52 -6.59 -1.56 6.29
C SER A 52 -5.21 -1.95 5.80
N ILE A 53 -5.04 -3.23 5.47
CA ILE A 53 -3.83 -3.78 4.87
C ILE A 53 -4.21 -4.21 3.45
N VAL A 54 -3.64 -3.54 2.46
CA VAL A 54 -3.82 -3.82 1.05
C VAL A 54 -2.58 -4.53 0.54
N SER A 55 -2.78 -5.67 -0.08
CA SER A 55 -1.80 -6.37 -0.91
C SER A 55 -2.14 -6.06 -2.37
N PRO A 56 -1.42 -5.14 -3.04
CA PRO A 56 -1.73 -4.75 -4.41
C PRO A 56 -1.61 -5.94 -5.37
N GLY A 57 -2.58 -6.07 -6.26
CA GLY A 57 -2.49 -7.00 -7.39
C GLY A 57 -1.67 -6.41 -8.54
N LEU A 58 -1.35 -7.24 -9.53
CA LEU A 58 -0.58 -6.81 -10.71
C LEU A 58 -1.22 -5.61 -11.44
N ASN A 59 -2.56 -5.58 -11.57
CA ASN A 59 -3.24 -4.47 -12.24
C ASN A 59 -3.10 -3.15 -11.47
N HIS A 60 -3.11 -3.19 -10.14
CA HIS A 60 -2.90 -2.00 -9.31
C HIS A 60 -1.51 -1.42 -9.56
N GLU A 61 -0.48 -2.27 -9.54
CA GLU A 61 0.91 -1.84 -9.79
C GLU A 61 1.09 -1.29 -11.21
N ILE A 62 0.49 -1.92 -12.23
CA ILE A 62 0.54 -1.41 -13.62
C ILE A 62 -0.15 -0.04 -13.72
N ILE A 63 -1.34 0.12 -13.16
CA ILE A 63 -2.07 1.39 -13.19
C ILE A 63 -1.30 2.47 -12.44
N ALA A 64 -0.74 2.15 -11.27
CA ALA A 64 0.08 3.08 -10.48
C ALA A 64 1.30 3.57 -11.26
N GLU A 65 2.03 2.68 -11.96
CA GLU A 65 3.18 3.07 -12.77
C GLU A 65 2.77 3.90 -13.98
N VAL A 66 1.65 3.60 -14.63
CA VAL A 66 1.13 4.43 -15.74
C VAL A 66 0.81 5.84 -15.24
N ILE A 67 0.11 5.97 -14.11
CA ILE A 67 -0.21 7.27 -13.51
C ILE A 67 1.08 8.02 -13.14
N ASN A 68 2.04 7.33 -12.51
CA ASN A 68 3.34 7.89 -12.16
C ASN A 68 4.05 8.47 -13.39
N ARG A 69 4.12 7.72 -14.49
CA ARG A 69 4.72 8.20 -15.74
C ARG A 69 4.01 9.40 -16.35
N LEU A 70 2.68 9.45 -16.27
CA LEU A 70 1.90 10.60 -16.75
C LEU A 70 2.19 11.86 -15.91
N ILE A 71 2.32 11.70 -14.59
CA ILE A 71 2.68 12.81 -13.69
C ILE A 71 4.09 13.31 -13.99
N ILE A 72 5.08 12.41 -14.11
CA ILE A 72 6.46 12.78 -14.47
C ILE A 72 6.49 13.53 -15.80
N ALA A 73 5.85 12.99 -16.84
CA ALA A 73 5.80 13.64 -18.15
C ALA A 73 5.13 15.03 -18.12
N TYR A 74 4.08 15.19 -17.30
CA TYR A 74 3.47 16.48 -17.07
C TYR A 74 4.44 17.45 -16.39
N CYS A 75 5.09 17.03 -15.31
CA CYS A 75 6.07 17.83 -14.59
C CYS A 75 7.22 18.26 -15.49
N GLU A 76 7.80 17.35 -16.27
CA GLU A 76 8.84 17.64 -17.27
C GLU A 76 8.38 18.69 -18.28
N ARG A 77 7.17 18.53 -18.84
CA ARG A 77 6.61 19.44 -19.86
C ARG A 77 6.43 20.87 -19.36
N PHE A 78 6.12 21.03 -18.07
CA PHE A 78 5.85 22.32 -17.44
C PHE A 78 6.98 22.81 -16.53
N THR A 79 8.11 22.10 -16.48
CA THR A 79 9.27 22.43 -15.63
C THR A 79 8.88 22.54 -14.15
N ILE A 80 8.03 21.63 -13.70
CA ILE A 80 7.65 21.45 -12.30
C ILE A 80 8.58 20.39 -11.73
N LEU A 81 9.09 20.60 -10.52
CA LEU A 81 9.84 19.58 -9.80
C LEU A 81 8.90 18.41 -9.50
N ASP A 82 9.21 17.24 -10.07
CA ASP A 82 8.58 15.99 -9.66
C ASP A 82 9.12 15.56 -8.29
N PHE A 83 8.26 14.96 -7.50
CA PHE A 83 8.66 14.31 -6.25
C PHE A 83 9.36 12.98 -6.62
N PRO A 84 10.46 12.60 -5.95
CA PRO A 84 10.33 12.19 -4.55
C PRO A 84 11.36 12.81 -3.61
N PHE A 85 11.08 12.75 -2.31
CA PHE A 85 12.16 12.63 -1.33
C PHE A 85 13.13 11.54 -1.83
N ARG A 86 14.39 11.92 -2.01
CA ARG A 86 15.50 10.98 -2.10
C ARG A 86 15.64 10.20 -0.80
#